data_AF-A0A7W1BBZ4-F1
#
_entry.id   AF-A0A7W1BBZ4-F1
#
_cell.length_a   1.000
_cell.length_b   1.000
_cell.length_c   1.000
_cell.angle_alpha   90.00
_cell.angle_beta   90.00
_cell.angle_gamma   90.00
#
_symmetry.space_group_name_H-M   'P 1'
#
loop_
_entity.id
_entity.type
_entity.pdbx_description
1 polymer ?
#
loop_
_entity_poly.entity_id
_entity_poly.type
_entity_poly.pdbx_seq_one_letter_code
_entity_poly.pdbx_strand_id
1 'polypeptide(L)'
;LKGFDLDLPLGKLTVITGPSGSGKSSLAFDTIYAEGQRRYVETFSPYTRQFLDRMDKPRVDEIRGIPPAIAIEQSNLVKSSRSTVGTMTEINDYLKLLVARVAHAFCPNCGREIRPETAQSIADEIITRFSSHACHPGRMRGTSLLTKPATDAREVLRSAPDDKQGQTVLITFWVAVPPKTDASEFFAFLQQQGYLRVWLDGEVVRADSQGKNLRLGGRVQVIQDRLTISQETRPNRPC
;
A
#
# COMPACT_ATOMS: atom_id res chain seq x y z
N LEU A 1 2.22 -13.48 49.18
CA LEU A 1 1.95 -14.91 49.51
C LEU A 1 2.71 -15.27 50.79
N LYS A 2 2.19 -16.14 51.65
CA LYS A 2 2.78 -16.45 52.97
C LYS A 2 3.75 -17.65 52.92
N GLY A 3 4.72 -17.66 52.01
CA GLY A 3 5.78 -18.68 51.93
C GLY A 3 5.30 -20.13 52.04
N PHE A 4 4.71 -20.66 50.97
CA PHE A 4 4.22 -22.04 50.92
C PHE A 4 4.86 -22.79 49.74
N ASP A 5 4.94 -24.10 49.87
CA ASP A 5 5.39 -25.00 48.82
C ASP A 5 4.21 -25.58 48.05
N LEU A 6 4.41 -25.81 46.75
CA LEU A 6 3.39 -26.32 45.85
C LEU A 6 4.03 -27.27 44.84
N ASP A 7 3.43 -28.44 44.67
CA ASP A 7 3.75 -29.37 43.60
C ASP A 7 2.57 -29.41 42.61
N LEU A 8 2.85 -29.10 41.34
CA LEU A 8 1.84 -29.00 40.29
C LEU A 8 2.14 -30.04 39.20
N PRO A 9 1.20 -30.97 38.91
CA PRO A 9 1.41 -31.95 37.85
C PRO A 9 1.36 -31.29 36.47
N LEU A 10 2.40 -31.52 35.66
CA LEU A 10 2.46 -31.03 34.28
C LEU A 10 1.48 -31.80 33.38
N GLY A 11 1.00 -31.13 32.31
CA GLY A 11 0.08 -31.73 31.33
C GLY A 11 -1.33 -32.01 31.88
N LYS A 12 -1.68 -31.40 33.02
CA LYS A 12 -3.02 -31.49 33.62
C LYS A 12 -3.70 -30.12 33.63
N LEU A 13 -5.03 -30.14 33.61
CA LEU A 13 -5.84 -28.95 33.88
C LEU A 13 -5.85 -28.70 35.39
N THR A 14 -5.02 -27.76 35.83
CA THR A 14 -4.98 -27.33 37.23
C THR A 14 -5.87 -26.10 37.42
N VAL A 15 -6.82 -26.17 38.36
CA VAL A 15 -7.71 -25.07 38.70
C VAL A 15 -7.33 -24.49 40.06
N ILE A 16 -6.99 -23.20 40.11
CA ILE A 16 -6.68 -22.48 41.35
C ILE A 16 -7.95 -21.76 41.83
N THR A 17 -8.44 -22.14 43.01
CA THR A 17 -9.72 -21.66 43.58
C THR A 17 -9.51 -21.04 44.97
N GLY A 18 -10.45 -20.21 45.42
CA GLY A 18 -10.42 -19.54 46.72
C GLY A 18 -11.12 -18.16 46.74
N PRO A 19 -11.42 -17.61 47.93
CA PRO A 19 -12.15 -16.34 48.08
C PRO A 19 -11.42 -15.16 47.46
N SER A 20 -12.12 -14.10 47.05
CA SER A 20 -11.48 -12.91 46.48
C SER A 20 -10.39 -12.37 47.40
N GLY A 21 -9.25 -11.96 46.85
CA GLY A 21 -8.09 -11.52 47.62
C GLY A 21 -7.23 -12.64 48.24
N SER A 22 -7.56 -13.93 48.07
CA SER A 22 -6.75 -15.04 48.59
C SER A 22 -5.36 -15.22 47.94
N GLY A 23 -5.03 -14.41 46.93
CA GLY A 23 -3.75 -14.47 46.22
C GLY A 23 -3.70 -15.42 45.02
N LYS A 24 -4.84 -15.89 44.50
CA LYS A 24 -4.92 -16.76 43.30
C LYS A 24 -4.23 -16.13 42.09
N SER A 25 -4.60 -14.89 41.77
CA SER A 25 -4.04 -14.16 40.65
C SER A 25 -2.55 -13.90 40.85
N SER A 26 -2.13 -13.60 42.09
CA SER A 26 -0.69 -13.43 42.38
C SER A 26 0.12 -14.72 42.27
N LEU A 27 -0.47 -15.87 42.60
CA LEU A 27 0.18 -17.16 42.35
C LEU A 27 0.25 -17.45 40.85
N ALA A 28 -0.87 -17.32 40.13
CA ALA A 28 -0.96 -17.68 38.72
C ALA A 28 -0.18 -16.73 37.81
N PHE A 29 -0.41 -15.42 37.92
CA PHE A 29 0.14 -14.40 37.03
C PHE A 29 1.48 -13.85 37.55
N ASP A 30 1.50 -13.34 38.78
CA ASP A 30 2.70 -12.66 39.32
C ASP A 30 3.85 -13.63 39.64
N THR A 31 3.58 -14.93 39.81
CA THR A 31 4.59 -15.93 40.19
C THR A 31 4.84 -16.96 39.09
N ILE A 32 3.84 -17.79 38.77
CA ILE A 32 4.02 -18.90 37.82
C ILE A 32 4.21 -18.38 36.39
N TYR A 33 3.28 -17.58 35.88
CA TYR A 33 3.39 -17.02 34.53
C TYR A 33 4.64 -16.15 34.39
N ALA A 34 4.88 -15.24 35.35
CA ALA A 34 6.04 -14.37 35.34
C ALA A 34 7.37 -15.13 35.26
N GLU A 35 7.54 -16.19 36.07
CA GLU A 35 8.76 -16.98 36.04
C GLU A 35 8.89 -17.79 34.74
N GLY A 36 7.79 -18.36 34.24
CA GLY A 36 7.78 -19.14 33.01
C GLY A 36 8.14 -18.30 31.79
N GLN A 37 7.57 -17.10 31.67
CA GLN A 37 7.91 -16.16 30.61
C GLN A 37 9.33 -15.60 30.77
N ARG A 38 9.75 -15.21 31.99
CA ARG A 38 11.12 -14.70 32.26
C ARG A 38 12.18 -15.71 31.81
N ARG A 39 12.05 -16.98 32.23
CA ARG A 39 13.00 -18.04 31.84
C ARG A 39 13.00 -18.31 30.34
N TYR A 40 11.85 -18.24 29.69
CA TYR A 40 11.77 -18.39 28.24
C TYR A 40 12.50 -17.26 27.51
N VAL A 41 12.29 -16.00 27.91
CA VAL A 41 13.00 -14.82 27.38
C VAL A 41 14.52 -14.94 27.60
N GLU A 42 14.95 -15.53 28.71
CA GLU A 42 16.36 -15.80 29.02
C GLU A 42 17.03 -16.84 28.12
N THR A 43 16.29 -17.58 27.30
CA THR A 43 16.90 -18.49 26.31
C THR A 43 17.31 -17.79 25.01
N PHE A 44 16.79 -16.58 24.75
CA PHE A 44 17.12 -15.83 23.53
C PHE A 44 18.50 -15.18 23.60
N SER A 45 19.03 -14.76 22.45
CA SER A 45 20.31 -14.05 22.38
C SER A 45 20.29 -12.72 23.18
N PRO A 46 21.43 -12.23 23.70
CA PRO A 46 21.50 -10.95 24.40
C PRO A 46 20.95 -9.77 23.58
N TYR A 47 21.11 -9.82 22.26
CA TYR A 47 20.57 -8.81 21.34
C TYR A 47 19.05 -8.85 21.28
N THR A 48 18.45 -10.03 21.09
CA THR A 48 17.00 -10.20 21.02
C THR A 48 16.31 -9.75 22.31
N ARG A 49 16.93 -9.98 23.47
CA ARG A 49 16.39 -9.57 24.78
C ARG A 49 16.28 -8.04 24.96
N GLN A 50 16.91 -7.23 24.10
CA GLN A 50 16.74 -5.78 24.14
C GLN A 50 15.36 -5.32 23.67
N PHE A 51 14.69 -6.14 22.85
CA PHE A 51 13.37 -5.84 22.26
C PHE A 51 12.22 -6.57 22.94
N LEU A 52 12.51 -7.40 23.93
CA LEU A 52 11.51 -8.16 24.67
C LEU A 52 11.25 -7.51 26.02
N ASP A 53 9.98 -7.54 26.45
CA ASP A 53 9.60 -7.07 27.78
C ASP A 53 10.34 -7.90 28.83
N ARG A 54 11.04 -7.20 29.72
CA ARG A 54 11.68 -7.80 30.88
C ARG A 54 10.65 -7.92 31.99
N MET A 55 10.36 -9.15 32.38
CA MET A 55 9.58 -9.40 33.59
C MET A 55 10.50 -9.36 34.80
N ASP A 56 10.04 -8.70 35.86
CA ASP A 56 10.71 -8.74 37.14
C ASP A 56 10.74 -10.16 37.69
N LYS A 57 11.85 -10.51 38.35
CA LYS A 57 11.96 -11.80 39.01
C LYS A 57 10.95 -11.88 40.16
N PRO A 58 10.04 -12.87 40.17
CA PRO A 58 9.06 -13.00 41.23
C PRO A 58 9.72 -13.35 42.57
N ARG A 59 9.02 -13.03 43.67
CA ARG A 59 9.47 -13.32 45.05
C ARG A 59 9.26 -14.79 45.38
N VAL A 60 10.15 -15.65 44.89
CA VAL A 60 10.17 -17.10 45.12
C VAL A 60 11.60 -17.56 45.37
N ASP A 61 11.77 -18.56 46.24
CA ASP A 61 13.07 -19.15 46.54
C ASP A 61 13.57 -19.99 45.35
N GLU A 62 12.76 -20.97 44.92
CA GLU A 62 13.05 -21.79 43.75
C GLU A 62 11.77 -22.29 43.08
N ILE A 63 11.80 -22.40 41.74
CA ILE A 63 10.79 -23.15 40.97
C ILE A 63 11.54 -24.09 40.03
N ARG A 64 11.21 -25.38 40.03
CA ARG A 64 11.80 -26.39 39.14
C ARG A 64 10.78 -26.83 38.09
N GLY A 65 11.26 -27.21 36.91
CA GLY A 65 10.40 -27.80 35.86
C GLY A 65 9.35 -26.87 35.27
N ILE A 66 9.55 -25.55 35.32
CA ILE A 66 8.58 -24.59 34.78
C ILE A 66 8.69 -24.47 33.24
N PRO A 67 7.61 -24.76 32.49
CA PRO A 67 7.60 -24.57 31.04
C PRO A 67 7.44 -23.08 30.66
N PRO A 68 7.71 -22.72 29.40
CA PRO A 68 7.30 -21.42 28.85
C PRO A 68 5.79 -21.21 29.07
N ALA A 69 5.42 -20.02 29.56
CA ALA A 69 4.05 -19.72 29.96
C ALA A 69 3.43 -18.64 29.07
N ILE A 70 2.13 -18.76 28.81
CA ILE A 70 1.30 -17.77 28.11
C ILE A 70 0.10 -17.46 29.00
N ALA A 71 -0.10 -16.20 29.33
CA ALA A 71 -1.28 -15.74 30.06
C ALA A 71 -2.38 -15.38 29.06
N ILE A 72 -3.59 -15.88 29.32
CA ILE A 72 -4.80 -15.50 28.60
C ILE A 72 -5.70 -14.78 29.59
N GLU A 73 -5.67 -13.45 29.55
CA GLU A 73 -6.46 -12.58 30.41
C GLU A 73 -7.62 -11.94 29.65
N GLN A 74 -8.69 -11.64 30.37
CA GLN A 74 -9.78 -10.82 29.86
C GLN A 74 -9.37 -9.34 29.87
N SER A 75 -8.44 -8.97 28.99
CA SER A 75 -8.03 -7.58 28.76
C SER A 75 -8.68 -7.03 27.48
N ASN A 76 -8.87 -5.71 27.43
CA ASN A 76 -9.33 -5.04 26.22
C ASN A 76 -8.18 -5.02 25.19
N LEU A 77 -8.12 -6.06 24.36
CA LEU A 77 -7.08 -6.24 23.34
C LEU A 77 -7.13 -5.23 22.19
N VAL A 78 -8.19 -4.42 22.08
CA VAL A 78 -8.36 -3.43 21.01
C VAL A 78 -7.50 -2.20 21.30
N LYS A 79 -6.26 -2.22 20.81
CA LYS A 79 -5.30 -1.11 20.93
C LYS A 79 -5.54 0.03 19.93
N SER A 80 -6.30 -0.21 18.84
CA SER A 80 -6.54 0.76 17.77
C SER A 80 -7.86 0.54 17.05
N SER A 81 -8.49 1.62 16.57
CA SER A 81 -9.73 1.61 15.77
C SER A 81 -9.64 0.82 14.46
N ARG A 82 -8.43 0.48 14.00
CA ARG A 82 -8.20 -0.37 12.82
C ARG A 82 -8.15 -1.87 13.13
N SER A 83 -8.18 -2.24 14.41
CA SER A 83 -8.14 -3.66 14.83
C SER A 83 -9.54 -4.25 14.71
N THR A 84 -9.66 -5.31 13.92
CA THR A 84 -10.89 -6.10 13.77
C THR A 84 -10.65 -7.53 14.20
N VAL A 85 -11.71 -8.33 14.35
CA VAL A 85 -11.59 -9.77 14.63
C VAL A 85 -10.69 -10.45 13.58
N GLY A 86 -10.80 -10.06 12.31
CA GLY A 86 -9.99 -10.61 11.23
C GLY A 86 -8.50 -10.29 11.34
N THR A 87 -8.13 -9.12 11.88
CA THR A 87 -6.71 -8.79 12.13
C THR A 87 -6.19 -9.43 13.41
N MET A 88 -7.03 -9.59 14.44
CA MET A 88 -6.63 -10.22 15.71
C MET A 88 -6.40 -11.73 15.57
N THR A 89 -7.13 -12.37 14.67
CA THR A 89 -7.03 -13.81 14.39
C THR A 89 -6.11 -14.11 13.21
N GLU A 90 -5.48 -13.10 12.61
CA GLU A 90 -4.68 -13.18 11.38
C GLU A 90 -5.44 -13.72 10.14
N ILE A 91 -6.74 -14.04 10.26
CA ILE A 91 -7.58 -14.52 9.16
C ILE A 91 -7.55 -13.54 7.97
N ASN A 92 -7.51 -12.24 8.24
CA ASN A 92 -7.44 -11.22 7.19
C ASN A 92 -6.16 -11.37 6.33
N ASP A 93 -5.04 -11.82 6.90
CA ASP A 93 -3.80 -11.96 6.14
C ASP A 93 -3.86 -13.17 5.21
N TYR A 94 -4.48 -14.27 5.65
CA TYR A 94 -4.82 -15.39 4.77
C TYR A 94 -5.81 -14.98 3.69
N LEU A 95 -6.82 -14.17 4.03
CA LEU A 95 -7.82 -13.70 3.07
C LEU A 95 -7.18 -12.81 1.99
N LYS A 96 -6.25 -11.92 2.34
CA LYS A 96 -5.51 -11.11 1.36
C LYS A 96 -4.76 -11.99 0.36
N LEU A 97 -4.09 -13.04 0.83
CA LEU A 97 -3.39 -13.98 -0.04
C LEU A 97 -4.35 -14.78 -0.92
N LEU A 98 -5.48 -15.21 -0.37
CA LEU A 98 -6.51 -15.93 -1.10
C LEU A 98 -7.09 -15.06 -2.22
N VAL A 99 -7.56 -13.85 -1.88
CA VAL A 99 -8.14 -12.90 -2.84
C VAL A 99 -7.13 -12.55 -3.92
N ALA A 100 -5.87 -12.29 -3.58
CA ALA A 100 -4.84 -11.99 -4.58
C ALA A 100 -4.60 -13.12 -5.60
N ARG A 101 -4.85 -14.38 -5.22
CA ARG A 101 -4.64 -15.56 -6.09
C ARG A 101 -5.86 -15.95 -6.90
N VAL A 102 -7.06 -15.73 -6.38
CA VAL A 102 -8.30 -16.30 -6.94
C VAL A 102 -9.24 -15.22 -7.47
N ALA A 103 -9.12 -13.97 -7.04
CA ALA A 103 -10.05 -12.93 -7.45
C ALA A 103 -9.73 -12.39 -8.84
N HIS A 104 -10.79 -12.21 -9.63
CA HIS A 104 -10.75 -11.44 -10.87
C HIS A 104 -10.90 -9.96 -10.53
N ALA A 105 -9.99 -9.14 -11.03
CA ALA A 105 -10.00 -7.71 -10.77
C ALA A 105 -10.93 -7.01 -11.79
N PHE A 106 -11.76 -6.07 -11.33
CA PHE A 106 -12.68 -5.32 -12.17
C PHE A 106 -12.47 -3.82 -11.99
N CYS A 107 -12.63 -3.05 -13.07
CA CYS A 107 -12.55 -1.60 -13.01
C CYS A 107 -13.76 -1.04 -12.23
N PRO A 108 -13.56 -0.20 -11.20
CA PRO A 108 -14.65 0.31 -10.37
C PRO A 108 -15.59 1.28 -11.12
N ASN A 109 -15.12 1.93 -12.19
CA ASN A 109 -15.94 2.88 -12.94
C ASN A 109 -16.75 2.23 -14.08
N CYS A 110 -16.15 1.26 -14.79
CA CYS A 110 -16.77 0.67 -15.98
C CYS A 110 -17.13 -0.81 -15.86
N GLY A 111 -16.76 -1.47 -14.76
CA GLY A 111 -17.08 -2.88 -14.51
C GLY A 111 -16.36 -3.88 -15.43
N ARG A 112 -15.43 -3.43 -16.29
CA ARG A 112 -14.65 -4.33 -17.16
C ARG A 112 -13.62 -5.10 -16.35
N GLU A 113 -13.43 -6.36 -16.70
CA GLU A 113 -12.36 -7.18 -16.13
C GLU A 113 -10.99 -6.59 -16.50
N ILE A 114 -10.13 -6.43 -15.50
CA ILE A 114 -8.75 -5.97 -15.65
C ILE A 114 -7.93 -7.18 -16.09
N ARG A 115 -7.32 -7.06 -17.27
CA ARG A 115 -6.49 -8.10 -17.87
C ARG A 115 -5.07 -7.56 -18.07
N PRO A 116 -4.07 -8.45 -18.15
CA PRO A 116 -2.73 -8.04 -18.56
C PRO A 116 -2.79 -7.44 -19.97
N GLU A 117 -2.31 -6.20 -20.10
CA GLU A 117 -2.25 -5.47 -21.36
C GLU A 117 -0.81 -5.44 -21.88
N THR A 118 -0.64 -5.49 -23.20
CA THR A 118 0.65 -5.28 -23.87
C THR A 118 0.72 -3.88 -24.46
N ALA A 119 1.93 -3.38 -24.70
CA ALA A 119 2.11 -2.08 -25.35
C ALA A 119 1.38 -2.01 -26.70
N GLN A 120 1.38 -3.11 -27.47
CA GLN A 120 0.66 -3.20 -28.74
C GLN A 120 -0.86 -3.14 -28.55
N SER A 121 -1.42 -3.90 -27.59
CA SER A 121 -2.85 -3.88 -27.28
C SER A 121 -3.32 -2.47 -26.90
N ILE A 122 -2.54 -1.76 -26.09
CA ILE A 122 -2.81 -0.36 -25.72
C ILE A 122 -2.75 0.55 -26.95
N ALA A 123 -1.75 0.39 -27.81
CA ALA A 123 -1.61 1.19 -29.04
C ALA A 123 -2.80 0.96 -29.99
N ASP A 124 -3.18 -0.30 -30.22
CA ASP A 124 -4.31 -0.68 -31.05
C ASP A 124 -5.63 -0.14 -30.49
N GLU A 125 -5.82 -0.18 -29.17
CA GLU A 125 -6.98 0.40 -28.50
C GLU A 125 -7.05 1.92 -28.70
N ILE A 126 -5.92 2.62 -28.54
CA ILE A 126 -5.84 4.08 -28.75
C ILE A 126 -6.17 4.41 -30.20
N ILE A 127 -5.52 3.74 -31.16
CA ILE A 127 -5.78 3.97 -32.59
C ILE A 127 -7.26 3.74 -32.88
N THR A 128 -7.82 2.60 -32.49
CA THR A 128 -9.24 2.26 -32.74
C THR A 128 -10.20 3.30 -32.16
N ARG A 129 -9.95 3.76 -30.92
CA ARG A 129 -10.81 4.77 -30.25
C ARG A 129 -10.78 6.13 -30.95
N PHE A 130 -9.65 6.54 -31.50
CA PHE A 130 -9.49 7.87 -32.10
C PHE A 130 -9.65 7.87 -33.63
N SER A 131 -9.55 6.72 -34.31
CA SER A 131 -9.80 6.60 -35.75
C SER A 131 -11.27 6.82 -36.13
N SER A 132 -12.24 6.45 -35.27
CA SER A 132 -13.68 6.60 -35.56
C SER A 132 -14.22 8.04 -35.49
N HIS A 133 -13.43 9.00 -35.00
CA HIS A 133 -13.83 10.41 -34.91
C HIS A 133 -13.41 11.26 -36.11
N ALA A 134 -12.69 10.69 -37.09
CA ALA A 134 -12.11 11.45 -38.20
C ALA A 134 -13.03 11.62 -39.42
N CYS A 135 -14.18 10.93 -39.51
CA CYS A 135 -15.00 10.99 -40.73
C CYS A 135 -16.50 11.10 -40.42
N HIS A 136 -17.01 12.32 -40.26
CA HIS A 136 -18.41 12.68 -40.60
C HIS A 136 -18.45 14.14 -41.08
N PRO A 137 -18.37 14.41 -42.39
CA PRO A 137 -18.76 15.70 -42.93
C PRO A 137 -20.31 15.73 -42.98
N GLY A 138 -20.92 16.42 -42.02
CA GLY A 138 -22.34 16.80 -42.10
C GLY A 138 -23.34 15.75 -41.61
N ARG A 139 -23.57 15.71 -40.29
CA ARG A 139 -24.92 15.49 -39.72
C ARG A 139 -24.97 15.94 -38.26
N MET A 140 -25.31 17.21 -38.05
CA MET A 140 -26.11 17.57 -36.87
C MET A 140 -27.47 16.91 -37.05
N ARG A 141 -27.68 15.73 -36.46
CA ARG A 141 -29.01 15.29 -36.02
C ARG A 141 -28.86 14.52 -34.73
N GLY A 142 -29.46 15.07 -33.67
CA GLY A 142 -29.58 14.38 -32.40
C GLY A 142 -30.30 13.06 -32.57
N THR A 143 -29.74 12.01 -31.99
CA THR A 143 -30.52 10.87 -31.50
C THR A 143 -29.81 10.34 -30.27
N SER A 144 -30.44 10.62 -29.14
CA SER A 144 -30.26 9.95 -27.86
C SER A 144 -30.25 8.44 -28.05
N LEU A 145 -29.15 7.78 -27.66
CA LEU A 145 -29.20 6.43 -27.13
C LEU A 145 -28.36 6.39 -25.85
N LEU A 146 -29.12 6.36 -24.76
CA LEU A 146 -28.69 6.18 -23.39
C LEU A 146 -27.94 4.85 -23.22
N THR A 147 -26.66 4.94 -22.88
CA THR A 147 -26.08 4.19 -21.75
C THR A 147 -24.94 5.05 -21.21
N LYS A 148 -25.23 5.82 -20.17
CA LYS A 148 -24.21 6.49 -19.36
C LYS A 148 -23.35 5.41 -18.68
N PRO A 149 -22.02 5.53 -18.70
CA PRO A 149 -21.23 5.21 -17.53
C PRO A 149 -20.79 6.50 -16.86
N ALA A 150 -20.73 6.39 -15.55
CA ALA A 150 -20.65 7.46 -14.59
C ALA A 150 -19.34 8.27 -14.67
N THR A 151 -19.48 9.42 -14.07
CA THR A 151 -18.62 10.59 -13.93
C THR A 151 -17.21 10.27 -13.41
N ASP A 152 -16.31 11.20 -13.75
CA ASP A 152 -15.02 11.51 -13.15
C ASP A 152 -13.74 10.86 -13.73
N ALA A 153 -12.83 11.77 -14.10
CA ALA A 153 -11.59 11.69 -14.89
C ALA A 153 -11.71 11.69 -16.42
N ARG A 154 -12.91 11.67 -17.02
CA ARG A 154 -13.08 11.74 -18.50
C ARG A 154 -13.21 13.15 -19.08
N GLU A 155 -13.14 14.21 -18.26
CA GLU A 155 -13.58 15.55 -18.69
C GLU A 155 -12.51 16.52 -19.21
N VAL A 156 -11.24 16.12 -19.37
CA VAL A 156 -10.18 17.01 -19.90
C VAL A 156 -9.72 16.68 -21.31
N LEU A 157 -10.23 15.61 -21.93
CA LEU A 157 -10.08 15.39 -23.38
C LEU A 157 -11.35 15.87 -24.11
N ARG A 158 -11.87 17.04 -23.73
CA ARG A 158 -12.83 17.75 -24.58
C ARG A 158 -12.10 18.06 -25.89
N SER A 159 -12.65 17.56 -26.99
CA SER A 159 -12.34 18.00 -28.35
C SER A 159 -12.26 19.52 -28.34
N ALA A 160 -11.04 20.03 -28.35
CA ALA A 160 -10.85 21.46 -28.37
C ALA A 160 -11.37 22.01 -29.70
N PRO A 161 -11.91 23.25 -29.71
CA PRO A 161 -12.33 23.91 -30.93
C PRO A 161 -11.19 23.91 -31.96
N ASP A 162 -11.57 23.79 -33.23
CA ASP A 162 -10.79 23.45 -34.43
C ASP A 162 -9.58 24.37 -34.76
N ASP A 163 -9.25 25.31 -33.87
CA ASP A 163 -8.32 26.43 -34.08
C ASP A 163 -7.10 26.38 -33.14
N LYS A 164 -6.43 25.22 -33.09
CA LYS A 164 -5.21 24.98 -32.29
C LYS A 164 -3.92 24.96 -33.12
N GLN A 165 -3.76 25.83 -34.11
CA GLN A 165 -2.48 25.98 -34.81
C GLN A 165 -1.43 26.60 -33.86
N GLY A 166 -0.25 25.98 -33.78
CA GLY A 166 0.86 26.48 -32.95
C GLY A 166 0.84 26.03 -31.48
N GLN A 167 -0.14 25.24 -31.03
CA GLN A 167 -0.10 24.65 -29.69
C GLN A 167 0.92 23.49 -29.62
N THR A 168 1.65 23.40 -28.51
CA THR A 168 2.59 22.31 -28.26
C THR A 168 1.94 21.28 -27.34
N VAL A 169 1.86 20.04 -27.81
CA VAL A 169 1.41 18.87 -27.04
C VAL A 169 2.63 18.23 -26.40
N LEU A 170 2.55 17.92 -25.11
CA LEU A 170 3.60 17.21 -24.38
C LEU A 170 3.22 15.73 -24.27
N ILE A 171 4.11 14.84 -24.67
CA ILE A 171 3.97 13.40 -24.44
C ILE A 171 4.71 13.09 -23.15
N THR A 172 3.96 12.66 -22.12
CA THR A 172 4.51 12.41 -20.79
C THR A 172 4.20 11.00 -20.30
N PHE A 173 5.05 10.48 -19.42
CA PHE A 173 4.82 9.24 -18.69
C PHE A 173 5.27 9.38 -17.24
N TRP A 174 4.72 8.55 -16.36
CA TRP A 174 5.00 8.60 -14.93
C TRP A 174 6.22 7.75 -14.58
N VAL A 175 7.14 8.34 -13.82
CA VAL A 175 8.27 7.63 -13.19
C VAL A 175 8.12 7.70 -11.68
N ALA A 176 8.23 6.56 -11.00
CA ALA A 176 8.18 6.50 -9.55
C ALA A 176 9.49 7.02 -8.95
N VAL A 177 9.38 7.85 -7.90
CA VAL A 177 10.54 8.35 -7.16
C VAL A 177 10.70 7.48 -5.91
N PRO A 178 11.85 6.80 -5.72
CA PRO A 178 12.08 6.03 -4.51
C PRO A 178 11.99 6.90 -3.25
N PRO A 179 11.50 6.36 -2.13
CA PRO A 179 11.39 7.14 -0.89
C PRO A 179 12.78 7.56 -0.41
N LYS A 180 12.90 8.82 0.05
CA LYS A 180 14.13 9.46 0.53
C LYS A 180 15.19 9.77 -0.53
N THR A 181 14.88 9.67 -1.82
CA THR A 181 15.80 10.11 -2.88
C THR A 181 15.80 11.63 -2.99
N ASP A 182 17.00 12.22 -2.99
CA ASP A 182 17.17 13.65 -3.21
C ASP A 182 16.88 14.01 -4.67
N ALA A 183 16.30 15.19 -4.89
CA ALA A 183 15.89 15.61 -6.23
C ALA A 183 17.05 15.64 -7.23
N SER A 184 18.24 16.05 -6.78
CA SER A 184 19.45 16.07 -7.61
C SER A 184 19.89 14.68 -8.06
N GLU A 185 19.80 13.69 -7.16
CA GLU A 185 20.16 12.31 -7.47
C GLU A 185 19.17 11.71 -8.47
N PHE A 186 17.87 11.96 -8.27
CA PHE A 186 16.83 11.52 -9.19
C PHE A 186 16.95 12.17 -10.58
N PHE A 187 17.25 13.48 -10.66
CA PHE A 187 17.46 14.14 -11.95
C PHE A 187 18.74 13.64 -12.65
N ALA A 188 19.81 13.35 -11.91
CA ALA A 188 21.00 12.73 -12.48
C ALA A 188 20.70 11.34 -13.06
N PHE A 189 19.88 10.54 -12.36
CA PHE A 189 19.39 9.26 -12.88
C PHE A 189 18.59 9.43 -14.19
N LEU A 190 17.65 10.39 -14.23
CA LEU A 190 16.88 10.67 -15.44
C LEU A 190 17.77 11.09 -16.62
N GLN A 191 18.77 11.93 -16.37
CA GLN A 191 19.74 12.35 -17.40
C GLN A 191 20.54 11.16 -17.96
N GLN A 192 20.96 10.22 -17.10
CA GLN A 192 21.67 9.02 -17.55
C GLN A 192 20.81 8.15 -18.49
N GLN A 193 19.50 8.17 -18.31
CA GLN A 193 18.53 7.50 -19.19
C GLN A 193 18.17 8.34 -20.43
N GLY A 194 18.76 9.53 -20.59
CA GLY A 194 18.51 10.44 -21.72
C GLY A 194 17.30 11.36 -21.55
N TYR A 195 16.64 11.36 -20.41
CA TYR A 195 15.48 12.22 -20.15
C TYR A 195 15.93 13.58 -19.59
N LEU A 196 15.75 14.62 -20.41
CA LEU A 196 16.22 15.97 -20.09
C LEU A 196 15.15 16.89 -19.51
N ARG A 197 13.88 16.49 -19.54
CA ARG A 197 12.75 17.37 -19.17
C ARG A 197 11.71 16.63 -18.37
N VAL A 198 11.17 17.35 -17.41
CA VAL A 198 10.22 16.85 -16.43
C VAL A 198 9.12 17.89 -16.26
N TRP A 199 7.88 17.44 -16.10
CA TRP A 199 6.74 18.28 -15.75
C TRP A 199 6.51 18.25 -14.24
N LEU A 200 6.71 19.39 -13.59
CA LEU A 200 6.56 19.57 -12.13
C LEU A 200 5.74 20.83 -11.86
N ASP A 201 4.70 20.72 -11.03
CA ASP A 201 3.90 21.84 -10.53
C ASP A 201 3.37 22.82 -11.61
N GLY A 202 3.15 22.33 -12.83
CA GLY A 202 2.65 23.13 -13.96
C GLY A 202 3.75 23.72 -14.86
N GLU A 203 5.02 23.47 -14.57
CA GLU A 203 6.16 23.98 -15.34
C GLU A 203 7.02 22.85 -15.93
N VAL A 204 7.65 23.14 -17.07
CA VAL A 204 8.64 22.26 -17.70
C VAL A 204 10.01 22.56 -17.10
N VAL A 205 10.45 21.71 -16.18
CA VAL A 205 11.77 21.80 -15.56
C VAL A 205 12.75 20.95 -16.35
N ARG A 206 13.92 21.52 -16.67
CA ARG A 206 14.98 20.71 -17.27
C ARG A 206 15.75 19.98 -16.19
N ALA A 207 16.10 18.72 -16.45
CA ALA A 207 16.84 17.90 -15.52
C ALA A 207 18.28 18.43 -15.31
N ASP A 208 18.84 19.18 -16.27
CA ASP A 208 20.19 19.76 -16.24
C ASP A 208 20.30 21.05 -15.44
N SER A 209 19.23 21.84 -15.34
CA SER A 209 19.18 22.98 -14.44
C SER A 209 19.20 22.46 -13.01
N GLN A 210 20.29 22.73 -12.28
CA GLN A 210 20.45 22.33 -10.87
C GLN A 210 19.33 22.94 -10.01
N GLY A 211 18.21 22.23 -9.90
CA GLY A 211 17.11 22.56 -9.03
C GLY A 211 17.48 22.26 -7.58
N LYS A 212 18.27 23.13 -6.95
CA LYS A 212 18.49 23.08 -5.50
C LYS A 212 17.13 23.29 -4.81
N ASN A 213 16.67 22.27 -4.08
CA ASN A 213 15.46 22.27 -3.23
C ASN A 213 14.09 22.16 -3.91
N LEU A 214 13.95 21.40 -5.01
CA LEU A 214 12.60 20.95 -5.42
C LEU A 214 12.14 19.75 -4.59
N ARG A 215 10.93 19.82 -4.04
CA ARG A 215 10.30 18.67 -3.37
C ARG A 215 9.67 17.78 -4.42
N LEU A 216 10.23 16.60 -4.62
CA LEU A 216 9.63 15.59 -5.49
C LEU A 216 8.49 14.87 -4.75
N GLY A 217 7.35 14.73 -5.40
CA GLY A 217 6.31 13.79 -4.97
C GLY A 217 6.75 12.34 -5.17
N GLY A 218 5.92 11.38 -4.76
CA GLY A 218 6.22 9.95 -4.96
C GLY A 218 6.25 9.51 -6.43
N ARG A 219 5.81 10.36 -7.37
CA ARG A 219 5.82 10.13 -8.81
C ARG A 219 6.05 11.45 -9.53
N VAL A 220 6.74 11.39 -10.65
CA VAL A 220 7.13 12.55 -11.45
C VAL A 220 6.79 12.29 -12.92
N GLN A 221 6.25 13.29 -13.63
CA GLN A 221 5.95 13.17 -15.06
C GLN A 221 7.19 13.53 -15.88
N VAL A 222 7.73 12.57 -16.62
CA VAL A 222 8.85 12.79 -17.53
C VAL A 222 8.31 13.11 -18.92
N ILE A 223 8.90 14.10 -19.59
CA ILE A 223 8.51 14.49 -20.94
C ILE A 223 9.36 13.68 -21.93
N GLN A 224 8.70 12.80 -22.67
CA GLN A 224 9.34 11.99 -23.72
C GLN A 224 9.49 12.80 -25.01
N ASP A 225 8.43 13.51 -25.41
CA ASP A 225 8.42 14.25 -26.68
C ASP A 225 7.50 15.48 -26.61
N ARG A 226 7.67 16.40 -27.56
CA ARG A 226 6.88 17.63 -27.69
C ARG A 226 6.50 17.83 -29.15
N LEU A 227 5.21 17.74 -29.43
CA LEU A 227 4.68 17.87 -30.78
C LEU A 227 4.03 19.24 -30.95
N THR A 228 4.55 20.05 -31.87
CA THR A 228 3.87 21.28 -32.28
C THR A 228 2.81 20.94 -33.33
N ILE A 229 1.57 21.36 -33.08
CA ILE A 229 0.46 21.15 -34.01
C ILE A 229 0.63 22.09 -35.20
N SER A 230 1.18 21.57 -36.29
CA SER A 230 1.24 22.19 -37.62
C SER A 230 0.26 21.49 -38.59
N GLN A 231 0.05 22.02 -39.79
CA GLN A 231 -0.80 21.37 -40.79
C GLN A 231 -0.25 20.01 -41.26
N GLU A 232 1.07 19.81 -41.19
CA GLU A 232 1.74 18.54 -41.54
C GLU A 232 1.66 17.49 -40.42
N THR A 233 1.65 17.93 -39.15
CA THR A 233 1.53 17.04 -37.97
C THR A 233 0.07 16.67 -37.68
N ARG A 234 -0.90 17.31 -38.34
CA ARG A 234 -2.30 16.86 -38.27
C ARG A 234 -2.39 15.53 -39.02
N PRO A 235 -3.03 14.49 -38.45
CA PRO A 235 -3.24 13.25 -39.19
C PRO A 235 -3.96 13.61 -40.49
N ASN A 236 -3.36 13.22 -41.63
CA ASN A 236 -4.04 13.28 -42.91
C ASN A 236 -5.42 12.65 -42.70
N ARG A 237 -6.49 13.38 -43.02
CA ARG A 237 -7.82 12.79 -43.08
C ARG A 237 -7.88 12.01 -44.40
N PRO A 238 -7.72 10.66 -44.44
CA PRO A 238 -8.25 9.93 -45.57
C PRO A 238 -9.76 10.05 -45.46
N CYS A 239 -10.37 10.79 -46.38
CA CYS A 239 -11.79 10.65 -46.66
C CYS A 239 -12.05 9.28 -47.27
#